data_AF-A0A2U7XX22-F1
#
_entry.id   AF-A0A2U7XX22-F1
#
_cell.length_a   1.000
_cell.length_b   1.000
_cell.length_c   1.000
_cell.angle_alpha   90.00
_cell.angle_beta   90.00
_cell.angle_gamma   90.00
#
_symmetry.space_group_name_H-M   'P 1'
#
loop_
_entity.id
_entity.type
_entity.pdbx_description
1 polymer ?
#
loop_
_entity_poly.entity_id
_entity_poly.type
_entity_poly.pdbx_seq_one_letter_code
_entity_poly.pdbx_strand_id
1 'polypeptide(L)' 'YWSYEYSDNLEFSDEPLIFDSYMVQENDLKIGQLRLLEVDNRVIVPINSHIRVLITASDVLHSWAIP' A
#
# COMPACT_ATOMS: atom_id res chain seq x y z
N TYR A 1 -6.52 5.61 5.75
CA TYR A 1 -6.10 4.48 4.90
C TYR A 1 -4.87 4.92 4.12
N TRP A 2 -4.24 4.05 3.34
CA TRP A 2 -3.13 4.44 2.46
C TRP A 2 -3.50 4.17 1.02
N SER A 3 -3.33 5.16 0.15
CA SER A 3 -3.40 4.96 -1.31
C SER A 3 -1.98 4.85 -1.85
N TYR A 4 -1.76 3.90 -2.75
CA TYR A 4 -0.48 3.69 -3.41
C TYR A 4 -0.65 3.88 -4.91
N GLU A 5 0.35 4.53 -5.52
CA GLU A 5 0.43 4.75 -6.95
C GLU A 5 1.78 4.24 -7.44
N TYR A 6 1.76 3.33 -8.41
CA TYR A 6 2.93 3.02 -9.21
C TYR A 6 2.82 3.81 -10.51
N SER A 7 3.54 4.93 -10.59
CA SER A 7 3.54 5.83 -11.75
C SER A 7 4.37 5.30 -12.93
N ASP A 8 5.34 4.45 -12.64
CA ASP A 8 6.38 4.04 -13.60
C ASP A 8 6.01 2.76 -14.36
N ASN A 9 4.77 2.29 -14.26
CA ASN A 9 4.25 1.08 -14.91
C ASN A 9 3.83 1.27 -16.37
N LEU A 10 4.26 2.37 -17.01
CA LEU A 10 3.82 2.80 -18.34
C LEU A 10 4.17 1.81 -19.46
N GLU A 11 5.07 0.85 -19.21
CA GLU A 11 5.35 -0.24 -20.16
C GLU A 11 4.17 -1.21 -20.33
N PHE A 12 3.24 -1.26 -19.35
CA PHE A 12 2.13 -2.22 -19.31
C PHE A 12 0.74 -1.58 -19.42
N SER A 13 0.62 -0.27 -19.19
CA SER A 13 -0.66 0.47 -19.16
C SER A 13 -0.41 1.96 -19.42
N ASP A 14 -1.31 2.61 -20.14
CA ASP A 14 -1.25 4.08 -20.35
C ASP A 14 -1.58 4.87 -19.07
N GLU A 15 -2.18 4.21 -18.07
CA GLU A 15 -2.56 4.81 -16.78
C GLU A 15 -1.76 4.19 -15.62
N PRO A 16 -1.42 4.99 -14.59
CA PRO A 16 -0.73 4.51 -13.41
C PRO A 16 -1.57 3.49 -12.64
N LEU A 17 -0.93 2.49 -12.06
CA LEU A 17 -1.61 1.53 -11.19
C LEU A 17 -1.86 2.16 -9.82
N ILE A 18 -3.12 2.43 -9.50
CA ILE A 18 -3.55 3.06 -8.25
C ILE A 18 -4.47 2.11 -7.48
N PHE A 19 -4.25 2.00 -6.17
CA PHE A 19 -5.14 1.25 -5.29
C PHE A 19 -5.11 1.79 -3.86
N ASP A 20 -6.21 1.55 -3.14
CA ASP A 20 -6.30 1.83 -1.71
C ASP A 20 -6.01 0.57 -0.88
N SER A 21 -5.40 0.79 0.28
CA SER A 21 -5.06 -0.21 1.28
C SER A 21 -5.78 0.13 2.59
N TYR A 22 -6.75 -0.70 2.95
CA TYR A 22 -7.56 -0.61 4.16
C TYR A 22 -7.20 -1.73 5.12
N MET A 23 -7.31 -1.44 6.42
CA MET A 23 -7.18 -2.46 7.46
C MET A 23 -8.33 -3.47 7.36
N VAL A 24 -8.01 -4.75 7.39
CA VAL A 24 -9.03 -5.82 7.44
C VAL A 24 -9.73 -5.77 8.80
N GLN A 25 -11.06 -5.74 8.79
CA GLN A 25 -11.87 -5.71 10.01
C GLN A 25 -11.78 -7.05 10.74
N GLU A 26 -11.94 -7.03 12.06
CA GLU A 26 -11.76 -8.22 12.90
C GLU A 26 -12.69 -9.39 12.51
N ASN A 27 -13.92 -9.07 12.06
CA ASN A 27 -14.89 -10.07 11.60
C ASN A 27 -14.51 -10.72 10.27
N ASP A 28 -13.66 -10.07 9.47
CA ASP A 28 -13.25 -10.52 8.14
C ASP A 28 -11.85 -11.18 8.16
N LEU A 29 -11.19 -11.20 9.32
CA LEU A 29 -9.88 -11.82 9.48
C LEU A 29 -9.97 -13.35 9.31
N LYS A 30 -9.08 -13.89 8.50
CA LYS A 30 -8.89 -15.33 8.33
C LYS A 30 -7.96 -15.88 9.40
N ILE A 31 -8.08 -17.18 9.68
CA ILE A 31 -7.20 -17.89 10.62
C ILE A 31 -5.73 -17.68 10.22
N GLY A 32 -4.93 -17.17 11.15
CA GLY A 32 -3.51 -16.88 10.97
C GLY A 32 -3.19 -15.44 10.55
N GLN A 33 -4.17 -14.63 10.17
CA GLN A 33 -3.95 -13.20 9.92
C GLN A 33 -3.78 -12.40 11.23
N LEU A 34 -3.01 -11.33 11.15
CA LEU A 34 -2.66 -10.50 12.30
C LEU A 34 -3.68 -9.38 12.49
N ARG A 35 -4.30 -9.33 13.67
CA ARG A 35 -5.21 -8.26 14.06
C ARG A 35 -4.48 -6.91 14.08
N LEU A 36 -5.11 -5.88 13.50
CA LEU A 36 -4.58 -4.50 13.36
C LEU A 36 -3.35 -4.34 12.44
N LEU A 37 -2.89 -5.39 11.78
CA LEU A 37 -1.73 -5.33 10.88
C LEU A 37 -2.07 -5.79 9.46
N GLU A 38 -3.09 -6.64 9.31
CA GLU A 38 -3.53 -7.11 8.01
C GLU A 38 -4.27 -6.02 7.22
N VAL A 39 -3.98 -5.95 5.93
CA VAL A 39 -4.63 -5.07 4.96
C VAL A 39 -5.20 -5.87 3.79
N ASP A 40 -6.20 -5.32 3.11
CA ASP A 40 -6.86 -5.95 1.96
C ASP A 40 -5.95 -5.99 0.72
N ASN A 41 -5.30 -4.88 0.39
CA ASN A 41 -4.34 -4.74 -0.70
C ASN A 41 -2.98 -4.35 -0.14
N ARG A 42 -2.00 -5.25 -0.25
CA ARG A 42 -0.63 -5.00 0.22
C ARG A 42 0.16 -4.23 -0.83
N VAL A 43 1.02 -3.32 -0.38
CA VAL A 43 2.07 -2.75 -1.25
C VAL A 43 3.08 -3.85 -1.59
N ILE A 44 3.36 -4.02 -2.89
CA ILE A 44 4.24 -5.07 -3.41
C ILE A 44 5.39 -4.37 -4.12
N VAL A 45 6.63 -4.74 -3.76
CA VAL A 45 7.83 -4.16 -4.35
C VAL A 45 8.83 -5.27 -4.72
N PRO A 46 9.65 -5.07 -5.76
CA PRO A 46 10.68 -6.03 -6.13
C PRO A 46 11.81 -6.08 -5.09
N ILE A 47 12.34 -7.28 -4.87
CA ILE A 47 13.55 -7.46 -4.05
C ILE A 47 14.80 -7.08 -4.83
N ASN A 48 15.89 -6.73 -4.11
CA ASN A 48 17.20 -6.41 -4.69
C ASN A 48 17.18 -5.25 -5.70
N SER A 49 16.31 -4.26 -5.50
CA SER A 49 16.20 -3.08 -6.34
C SER A 49 16.12 -1.81 -5.50
N HIS A 50 16.65 -0.71 -6.03
CA HIS A 50 16.54 0.59 -5.39
C HIS A 50 15.10 1.10 -5.58
N ILE A 51 14.41 1.37 -4.48
CA ILE A 51 13.03 1.86 -4.48
C ILE A 51 13.03 3.29 -3.95
N ARG A 52 12.36 4.19 -4.67
CA ARG A 52 12.07 5.55 -4.19
C ARG A 52 10.59 5.61 -3.83
N VAL A 53 10.29 5.97 -2.58
CA VAL A 53 8.93 6.20 -2.11
C VAL A 53 8.73 7.71 -1.94
N LEU A 54 7.69 8.26 -2.56
CA LEU A 54 7.26 9.65 -2.35
C LEU A 54 6.03 9.63 -1.44
N ILE A 55 6.10 10.31 -0.30
CA ILE A 55 5.04 10.30 0.71
C ILE A 55 4.44 11.69 0.83
N THR A 56 3.11 11.76 0.75
CA THR A 56 2.31 12.97 1.00
C THR A 56 0.97 12.58 1.63
N ALA A 57 0.19 13.55 2.08
CA ALA A 57 -1.16 13.35 2.59
C ALA A 57 -2.14 14.27 1.86
N SER A 58 -3.39 13.82 1.70
CA SER A 58 -4.46 14.59 1.09
C SER A 58 -5.27 15.43 2.09
N ASP A 59 -5.18 15.12 3.38
CA ASP A 59 -5.96 15.74 4.46
C ASP A 59 -5.07 16.31 5.58
N VAL A 60 -4.68 15.48 6.55
CA VAL A 60 -3.97 15.86 7.77
C VAL A 60 -2.59 15.21 7.82
N LEU A 61 -1.86 15.46 8.91
CA LEU A 61 -0.55 14.88 9.10
C LEU A 61 -0.64 13.37 9.35
N HIS A 62 0.05 12.62 8.50
CA HIS A 62 0.27 11.18 8.63
C HIS A 62 1.75 10.87 8.55
N SER A 63 2.15 9.68 9.01
CA SER A 63 3.53 9.19 8.94
C SER A 63 3.54 7.80 8.33
N TRP A 64 4.28 7.63 7.24
CA TRP A 64 4.51 6.32 6.63
C TRP A 64 5.75 5.70 7.26
N ALA A 65 5.58 4.57 7.94
CA ALA A 65 6.64 3.93 8.70
C ALA A 65 6.57 2.41 8.57
N ILE A 66 7.72 1.80 8.29
CA ILE A 66 7.97 0.35 8.34
C ILE A 66 9.29 0.20 9.10
N PRO A 67 9.31 -0.44 10.29
CA PRO A 67 10.50 -0.52 11.14
C PRO A 67 11.59 -1.44 10.58
#